data_AF-A0AAU0T5C0-F1
#
_entry.id   AF-A0AAU0T5C0-F1
#
_cell.length_a   1.000
_cell.length_b   1.000
_cell.length_c   1.000
_cell.angle_alpha   90.00
_cell.angle_beta   90.00
_cell.angle_gamma   90.00
#
_symmetry.space_group_name_H-M   'P 1'
#
loop_
_entity.id
_entity.type
_entity.pdbx_description
1 polymer ?
#
loop_
_entity_poly.entity_id
_entity_poly.type
_entity_poly.pdbx_seq_one_letter_code
_entity_poly.pdbx_strand_id
1 'polypeptide(L)'
;MRKDKRQVIGDEIGDEQIKLFLDFEPVDATSPSLHKLIKAYRGLRINDFERFLVFFLAAGLDLDGKDEHGQDFVALVKDQRNAEEYIELIEQARG
;
A
#
# COMPACT_ATOMS: atom_id res chain seq x y z
N MET A 1 1.05 -38.51 9.33
CA MET A 1 1.97 -37.45 9.78
C MET A 1 1.83 -36.28 8.81
N ARG A 2 1.15 -35.20 9.22
CA ARG A 2 0.91 -34.04 8.34
C ARG A 2 2.19 -33.22 8.34
N LYS A 3 2.89 -33.19 7.20
CA LYS A 3 4.08 -32.35 7.04
C LYS A 3 3.67 -30.91 7.30
N ASP A 4 4.28 -30.30 8.30
CA ASP A 4 4.24 -28.88 8.56
C ASP A 4 4.57 -28.13 7.26
N LYS A 5 3.54 -27.57 6.61
CA LYS A 5 3.75 -26.45 5.70
C LYS A 5 4.13 -25.27 6.60
N ARG A 6 5.40 -25.23 6.98
CA ARG A 6 6.08 -23.95 7.11
C ARG A 6 5.95 -23.32 5.72
N GLN A 7 4.93 -22.50 5.56
CA GLN A 7 4.81 -21.63 4.41
C GLN A 7 6.15 -20.91 4.33
N VAL A 8 6.88 -21.13 3.24
CA VAL A 8 8.08 -20.36 2.95
C VAL A 8 7.55 -18.95 2.73
N ILE A 9 7.53 -18.16 3.80
CA ILE A 9 7.23 -16.72 3.76
C ILE A 9 8.38 -16.16 2.93
N GLY A 10 8.16 -16.03 1.62
CA GLY A 10 9.17 -15.54 0.68
C GLY A 10 9.74 -14.25 1.20
N ASP A 11 11.06 -14.10 1.18
CA ASP A 11 11.81 -13.08 1.89
C ASP A 11 11.17 -11.67 1.84
N GLU A 12 11.22 -10.95 2.96
CA GLU A 12 10.91 -9.52 3.00
C GLU A 12 11.76 -8.81 1.94
N ILE A 13 11.14 -7.92 1.18
CA ILE A 13 11.85 -7.20 0.12
C ILE A 13 12.67 -6.05 0.71
N GLY A 14 13.78 -5.72 0.05
CA GLY A 14 14.63 -4.61 0.47
C GLY A 14 13.96 -3.25 0.26
N ASP A 15 14.42 -2.22 0.98
CA ASP A 15 13.90 -0.85 0.85
C ASP A 15 13.96 -0.34 -0.60
N GLU A 16 15.00 -0.71 -1.35
CA GLU A 16 15.13 -0.33 -2.76
C GLU A 16 13.98 -0.87 -3.60
N GLN A 17 13.56 -2.12 -3.37
CA GLN A 17 12.42 -2.71 -4.08
C GLN A 17 11.09 -2.09 -3.65
N ILE A 18 10.95 -1.73 -2.38
CA ILE A 18 9.77 -0.99 -1.88
C ILE A 18 9.66 0.37 -2.56
N LYS A 19 10.78 1.10 -2.69
CA LYS A 19 10.80 2.42 -3.33
C LYS A 19 10.40 2.40 -4.81
N LEU A 20 10.59 1.28 -5.52
CA LEU A 20 10.10 1.15 -6.91
C LEU A 20 8.58 1.35 -7.03
N PHE A 21 7.81 1.15 -5.95
CA PHE A 21 6.38 1.43 -5.96
C PHE A 21 6.05 2.93 -6.00
N LEU A 22 7.00 3.80 -5.65
CA LEU A 22 6.88 5.25 -5.78
C LEU A 22 7.06 5.72 -7.23
N ASP A 23 7.59 4.89 -8.11
CA ASP A 23 7.80 5.25 -9.52
C ASP A 23 6.56 4.96 -10.39
N PHE A 24 5.50 4.33 -9.84
CA PHE A 24 4.27 4.10 -10.59
C PHE A 24 3.50 5.40 -10.85
N GLU A 25 3.22 5.67 -12.11
CA GLU A 25 2.39 6.80 -12.54
C GLU A 25 0.99 6.34 -12.99
N PRO A 26 -0.07 7.08 -12.61
CA PRO A 26 -1.41 6.81 -13.11
C PRO A 26 -1.46 7.06 -14.62
N VAL A 27 -2.25 6.25 -15.32
CA VAL A 27 -2.53 6.42 -16.76
C VAL A 27 -3.82 7.21 -17.02
N ASP A 28 -4.55 7.53 -15.95
CA ASP A 28 -5.86 8.18 -15.94
C ASP A 28 -5.87 9.38 -14.98
N ALA A 29 -7.05 9.93 -14.69
CA ALA A 29 -7.22 11.09 -13.82
C ALA A 29 -7.05 10.79 -12.31
N THR A 30 -6.68 9.56 -11.93
CA THR A 30 -6.45 9.20 -10.52
C THR A 30 -5.30 10.01 -9.94
N SER A 31 -5.42 10.47 -8.70
CA SER A 31 -4.31 11.09 -8.00
C SER A 31 -3.06 10.19 -8.03
N PRO A 32 -1.86 10.73 -8.38
CA PRO A 32 -0.62 9.96 -8.35
C PRO A 32 -0.36 9.29 -7.00
N SER A 33 -0.77 9.93 -5.91
CA SER A 33 -0.65 9.43 -4.54
C SER A 33 -1.54 8.21 -4.32
N LEU A 34 -2.82 8.29 -4.69
CA LEU A 34 -3.78 7.18 -4.59
C LEU A 34 -3.36 5.99 -5.46
N HIS A 35 -2.90 6.25 -6.69
CA HIS A 35 -2.47 5.19 -7.59
C HIS A 35 -1.34 4.36 -6.98
N LYS A 36 -0.33 5.03 -6.41
CA LYS A 36 0.82 4.38 -5.74
C LYS A 36 0.40 3.59 -4.51
N LEU A 37 -0.51 4.13 -3.68
CA LEU A 37 -1.08 3.40 -2.53
C LEU A 37 -1.78 2.11 -2.96
N ILE A 38 -2.62 2.15 -3.99
CA ILE A 38 -3.32 0.97 -4.49
C ILE A 38 -2.34 -0.06 -5.10
N LYS A 39 -1.30 0.40 -5.80
CA LYS A 39 -0.23 -0.46 -6.32
C LYS A 39 0.52 -1.17 -5.18
N ALA A 40 0.92 -0.41 -4.16
CA ALA A 40 1.59 -0.93 -2.98
C ALA A 40 0.72 -1.93 -2.23
N TYR A 41 -0.57 -1.62 -1.97
CA TYR A 41 -1.51 -2.54 -1.31
C TYR A 41 -1.66 -3.88 -2.04
N ARG A 42 -1.64 -3.87 -3.38
CA ARG A 42 -1.78 -5.09 -4.19
C ARG A 42 -0.48 -5.89 -4.31
N GLY A 43 0.68 -5.27 -4.07
CA GLY A 43 2.00 -5.86 -4.31
C GLY A 43 2.83 -6.12 -3.06
N LEU A 44 2.57 -5.40 -1.96
CA LEU A 44 3.31 -5.46 -0.71
C LEU A 44 2.51 -6.19 0.36
N ARG A 45 3.23 -6.82 1.29
CA ARG A 45 2.67 -7.33 2.53
C ARG A 45 2.55 -6.20 3.54
N ILE A 46 1.85 -6.45 4.64
CA ILE A 46 1.59 -5.43 5.66
C ILE A 46 2.87 -4.77 6.20
N ASN A 47 3.90 -5.54 6.55
CA ASN A 47 5.19 -5.01 7.04
C ASN A 47 5.92 -4.17 5.97
N ASP A 48 5.90 -4.62 4.71
CA ASP A 48 6.55 -3.88 3.62
C ASP A 48 5.74 -2.61 3.27
N PHE A 49 4.42 -2.66 3.42
CA PHE A 49 3.53 -1.52 3.21
C PHE A 49 3.73 -0.45 4.29
N GLU A 50 3.91 -0.83 5.56
CA GLU A 50 4.27 0.10 6.63
C GLU A 50 5.56 0.86 6.28
N ARG A 51 6.62 0.15 5.85
CA ARG A 51 7.87 0.76 5.37
C ARG A 51 7.67 1.64 4.14
N PHE A 52 6.81 1.21 3.23
CA PHE A 52 6.44 2.00 2.05
C PHE A 52 5.82 3.34 2.45
N LEU A 53 4.92 3.39 3.44
CA LEU A 53 4.30 4.64 3.90
C LEU A 53 5.33 5.65 4.39
N VAL A 54 6.41 5.21 5.05
CA VAL A 54 7.52 6.07 5.46
C VAL A 54 8.18 6.73 4.24
N PHE A 55 8.48 5.96 3.18
CA PHE A 55 9.06 6.52 1.96
C PHE A 55 8.07 7.37 1.17
N PHE A 56 6.80 6.99 1.15
CA PHE A 56 5.73 7.71 0.49
C PHE A 56 5.54 9.11 1.07
N LEU A 57 5.46 9.23 2.40
CA LEU A 57 5.38 10.52 3.09
C LEU A 57 6.68 11.32 2.93
N ALA A 58 7.84 10.66 3.00
CA ALA A 58 9.14 11.31 2.77
C ALA A 58 9.29 11.86 1.34
N ALA A 59 8.60 11.27 0.36
CA ALA A 59 8.51 11.77 -1.01
C ALA A 59 7.53 12.96 -1.17
N GLY A 60 6.85 13.38 -0.10
CA GLY A 60 5.89 14.48 -0.11
C GLY A 60 4.53 14.13 -0.71
N LEU A 61 4.20 12.83 -0.78
CA LEU A 61 2.89 12.36 -1.27
C LEU A 61 1.86 12.36 -0.15
N ASP A 62 0.61 12.62 -0.51
CA ASP A 62 -0.54 12.73 0.38
C ASP A 62 -1.33 11.41 0.50
N LEU A 63 -1.80 11.09 1.70
CA LEU A 63 -2.65 9.90 1.96
C LEU A 63 -4.13 10.14 1.64
N ASP A 64 -4.50 11.39 1.33
CA ASP A 64 -5.87 11.81 1.03
C ASP A 64 -6.17 11.85 -0.47
N GLY A 65 -5.26 11.30 -1.29
CA GLY A 65 -5.41 11.21 -2.73
C GLY A 65 -6.71 10.52 -3.13
N LYS A 66 -7.39 11.09 -4.12
CA LYS A 66 -8.69 10.62 -4.61
C LYS A 66 -8.65 10.19 -6.07
N ASP A 67 -9.59 9.34 -6.45
CA ASP A 67 -9.84 8.99 -7.84
C ASP A 67 -10.80 9.99 -8.52
N GLU A 68 -11.17 9.70 -9.76
CA GLU A 68 -12.14 10.48 -10.54
C GLU A 68 -13.55 10.54 -9.92
N HIS A 69 -13.88 9.61 -9.02
CA HIS A 69 -15.16 9.54 -8.31
C HIS A 69 -15.09 10.18 -6.91
N GLY A 70 -13.93 10.72 -6.52
CA GLY A 70 -13.71 11.31 -5.19
C GLY A 70 -13.54 10.28 -4.07
N GLN A 71 -13.28 9.02 -4.41
CA GLN A 71 -12.99 7.95 -3.45
C GLN A 71 -11.51 7.96 -3.08
N ASP A 72 -11.22 7.83 -1.78
CA ASP A 72 -9.86 7.70 -1.27
C ASP A 72 -9.46 6.23 -1.13
N PHE A 73 -8.22 5.98 -0.68
CA PHE A 73 -7.70 4.63 -0.52
C PHE A 73 -8.62 3.74 0.34
N VAL A 74 -9.03 4.24 1.51
CA VAL A 74 -9.88 3.51 2.46
C VAL A 74 -11.22 3.16 1.81
N ALA A 75 -11.87 4.11 1.14
CA ALA A 75 -13.14 3.87 0.46
C ALA A 75 -13.06 2.79 -0.62
N LEU A 76 -11.91 2.67 -1.32
CA LEU A 76 -11.70 1.69 -2.38
C LEU A 76 -11.39 0.28 -1.87
N VAL A 77 -10.74 0.15 -0.72
CA VAL A 77 -10.26 -1.14 -0.20
C VAL A 77 -11.08 -1.69 0.97
N LYS A 78 -11.94 -0.88 1.62
CA LYS A 78 -12.74 -1.27 2.81
C LYS A 78 -13.51 -2.59 2.69
N ASP A 79 -13.99 -2.94 1.50
CA ASP A 79 -14.78 -4.16 1.28
C ASP A 79 -13.90 -5.41 1.08
N GLN A 80 -12.57 -5.26 1.08
CA GLN A 80 -11.62 -6.35 0.92
C GLN A 80 -11.30 -7.00 2.27
N ARG A 81 -11.29 -8.34 2.30
CA ARG A 81 -11.08 -9.12 3.54
C ARG A 81 -9.78 -8.81 4.29
N ASN A 82 -8.73 -8.40 3.59
CA ASN A 82 -7.40 -8.17 4.18
C ASN A 82 -7.05 -6.67 4.23
N ALA A 83 -8.01 -5.78 3.96
CA ALA A 83 -7.73 -4.35 3.94
C ALA A 83 -7.67 -3.71 5.32
N GLU A 84 -8.27 -4.33 6.33
CA GLU A 84 -8.37 -3.77 7.69
C GLU A 84 -7.02 -3.33 8.24
N GLU A 85 -6.01 -4.21 8.21
CA GLU A 85 -4.65 -3.91 8.68
C GLU A 85 -4.00 -2.76 7.90
N TYR A 86 -4.25 -2.65 6.58
CA TYR A 86 -3.69 -1.57 5.76
C TYR A 86 -4.40 -0.24 6.00
N ILE A 87 -5.71 -0.28 6.24
CA ILE A 87 -6.49 0.91 6.59
C ILE A 87 -6.00 1.44 7.94
N GLU A 88 -5.76 0.57 8.92
CA GLU A 88 -5.20 0.96 10.21
C GLU A 88 -3.85 1.68 10.05
N LEU A 89 -2.95 1.18 9.22
CA LEU A 89 -1.67 1.85 8.95
C LEU A 89 -1.85 3.23 8.29
N ILE A 90 -2.80 3.37 7.37
CA ILE A 90 -3.11 4.66 6.72
C ILE A 90 -3.64 5.67 7.74
N GLU A 91 -4.57 5.24 8.59
CA GLU A 91 -5.15 6.10 9.63
C GLU A 91 -4.08 6.51 10.66
N GLN A 92 -3.21 5.59 11.08
CA GLN A 92 -2.07 5.90 11.96
C GLN A 92 -1.08 6.88 11.32
N ALA A 93 -0.85 6.77 10.01
CA ALA A 93 0.05 7.67 9.29
C ALA A 93 -0.57 9.06 9.04
N ARG A 94 -1.89 9.21 9.14
CA ARG A 94 -2.62 10.49 8.99
C ARG A 94 -2.57 11.35 10.26
N GLY A 95 -2.52 10.77 11.46
CA GLY A 95 -2.51 11.55 12.71
C GLY A 95 -2.50 10.73 14.00
#